data_AF-A0A814YD88-F1
#
_entry.id   AF-A0A814YD88-F1
#
_cell.length_a   1.000
_cell.length_b   1.000
_cell.length_c   1.000
_cell.angle_alpha   90.00
_cell.angle_beta   90.00
_cell.angle_gamma   90.00
#
_symmetry.space_group_name_H-M   'P 1'
#
loop_
_entity.id
_entity.type
_entity.pdbx_description
1 polymer ?
#
loop_
_entity_poly.entity_id
_entity_poly.type
_entity_poly.pdbx_seq_one_letter_code
_entity_poly.pdbx_strand_id
1 'polypeptide(L)'
;MKDNYNRSIIEDFSNELFYEIFNYLDGYQIYHIFSNINYCFEQLINSSSLRLKMKSCSNISNEILRFNKEQIYSLSLNESFSINLIGSLFIYLKSLRITSINSNELLLFISNLQSLPCLKSLTIKLLHCNIDDSQIYYEIFSLKMLKYFKLSIDNYSGSVQFASFNPNKQMSHLEYLIIDYQCLFPSITNILSYMPSIHYVSLMKLFYYDSSLETNYPSIWPNLTHLSICLTTWNTMFECIEVLISKIGSKLKVFFLLNLIMNVSSISMLLDGKILF
;
A
#
# COMPACT_ATOMS: atom_id res chain seq x y z
N MET A 1 19.38 -61.03 10.43
CA MET A 1 19.57 -59.80 9.64
C MET A 1 18.72 -58.72 10.29
N LYS A 2 19.36 -57.72 10.89
CA LYS A 2 18.67 -56.56 11.49
C LYS A 2 18.49 -55.55 10.36
N ASP A 3 17.29 -55.44 9.84
CA ASP A 3 16.92 -54.37 8.92
C ASP A 3 16.85 -53.07 9.73
N ASN A 4 17.97 -52.35 9.80
CA ASN A 4 18.00 -50.95 10.17
C ASN A 4 17.29 -50.17 9.05
N TYR A 5 15.96 -50.07 9.14
CA TYR A 5 15.23 -49.02 8.46
C TYR A 5 15.69 -47.68 9.05
N ASN A 6 16.68 -47.05 8.42
CA ASN A 6 16.97 -45.64 8.58
C ASN A 6 15.74 -44.86 8.10
N ARG A 7 14.75 -44.70 8.97
CA ARG A 7 13.69 -43.71 8.77
C ARG A 7 14.35 -42.36 9.00
N SER A 8 14.60 -41.62 7.93
CA SER A 8 14.86 -40.18 8.02
C SER A 8 13.65 -39.56 8.70
N ILE A 9 13.85 -38.99 9.87
CA ILE A 9 12.81 -38.25 10.59
C ILE A 9 12.83 -36.84 10.02
N ILE A 10 11.66 -36.19 9.92
CA ILE A 10 11.56 -34.80 9.45
C ILE A 10 12.51 -33.87 10.24
N GLU A 11 12.75 -34.17 11.51
CA GLU A 11 13.67 -33.42 12.38
C GLU A 11 15.15 -33.52 11.96
N ASP A 12 15.52 -34.47 11.10
CA ASP A 12 16.88 -34.59 10.56
C ASP A 12 17.16 -33.55 9.46
N PHE A 13 16.14 -32.84 8.98
CA PHE A 13 16.34 -31.74 8.02
C PHE A 13 17.00 -30.53 8.69
N SER A 14 17.76 -29.78 7.89
CA SER A 14 18.43 -28.59 8.39
C SER A 14 17.44 -27.45 8.66
N ASN A 15 17.80 -26.58 9.61
CA ASN A 15 16.99 -25.41 9.97
C ASN A 15 16.73 -24.50 8.77
N GLU A 16 17.69 -24.39 7.85
CA GLU A 16 17.58 -23.60 6.63
C GLU A 16 16.44 -24.09 5.74
N LEU A 17 16.26 -25.41 5.62
CA LEU A 17 15.16 -26.00 4.85
C LEU A 17 13.80 -25.65 5.46
N PHE A 18 13.69 -25.64 6.79
CA PHE A 18 12.47 -25.19 7.46
C PHE A 18 12.21 -23.70 7.29
N TYR A 19 13.24 -22.85 7.36
CA TYR A 19 13.08 -21.42 7.06
C TYR A 19 12.64 -21.18 5.62
N GLU A 20 13.11 -21.99 4.67
CA GLU A 20 12.64 -21.95 3.28
C GLU A 20 11.15 -22.32 3.19
N ILE A 21 10.73 -23.41 3.85
CA ILE A 21 9.31 -23.80 3.91
C ILE A 21 8.46 -22.68 4.53
N PHE A 22 8.93 -22.09 5.64
CA PHE A 22 8.23 -21.02 6.34
C PHE A 22 8.02 -19.77 5.48
N ASN A 23 8.88 -19.50 4.49
CA ASN A 23 8.68 -18.38 3.56
C ASN A 23 7.42 -18.53 2.68
N TYR A 24 6.91 -19.75 2.50
CA TYR A 24 5.68 -20.02 1.75
C TYR A 24 4.42 -20.00 2.62
N LEU A 25 4.57 -19.94 3.94
CA LEU A 25 3.47 -19.98 4.91
C LEU A 25 3.20 -18.59 5.50
N ASP A 26 1.97 -18.39 5.99
CA ASP A 26 1.67 -17.24 6.83
C ASP A 26 2.24 -17.45 8.24
N GLY A 27 2.73 -16.38 8.87
CA GLY A 27 3.27 -16.43 10.23
C GLY A 27 2.28 -17.03 11.23
N TYR A 28 0.97 -16.75 11.09
CA TYR A 28 -0.03 -17.40 11.95
C TYR A 28 -0.06 -18.92 11.74
N GLN A 29 0.05 -19.40 10.50
CA GLN A 29 0.10 -20.83 10.20
C GLN A 29 1.36 -21.46 10.78
N ILE A 30 2.50 -20.76 10.72
CA ILE A 30 3.74 -21.24 11.32
C ILE A 30 3.54 -21.47 12.82
N TYR A 31 3.02 -20.49 13.56
CA TYR A 31 2.73 -20.69 14.99
C TYR A 31 1.73 -21.81 15.21
N HIS A 32 0.57 -21.76 14.58
CA HIS A 32 -0.51 -22.70 14.82
C HIS A 32 -0.11 -24.16 14.51
N ILE A 33 0.68 -24.38 13.46
CA ILE A 33 1.08 -25.73 13.04
C ILE A 33 2.30 -26.20 13.83
N PHE A 34 3.32 -25.35 13.97
CA PHE A 34 4.65 -25.80 14.40
C PHE A 34 4.98 -25.49 15.88
N SER A 35 4.29 -24.57 16.55
CA SER A 35 4.67 -24.16 17.92
C SER A 35 4.57 -25.28 18.96
N ASN A 36 3.71 -26.28 18.69
CA ASN A 36 3.38 -27.33 19.65
C ASN A 36 3.78 -28.73 19.16
N ILE A 37 4.59 -28.83 18.10
CA ILE A 37 5.02 -30.15 17.57
C ILE A 37 6.06 -30.76 18.50
N ASN A 38 7.18 -30.07 18.69
CA ASN A 38 8.29 -30.49 19.54
C ASN A 38 9.16 -29.26 19.90
N TYR A 39 10.14 -29.48 20.77
CA TYR A 39 11.07 -28.45 21.23
C TYR A 39 11.94 -27.85 20.11
N CYS A 40 12.31 -28.65 19.10
CA CYS A 40 13.12 -28.17 17.98
C CYS A 40 12.36 -27.10 17.17
N PHE A 41 11.09 -27.36 16.84
CA PHE A 41 10.25 -26.38 16.15
C PHE A 41 9.94 -25.15 17.00
N GLU A 42 9.74 -25.32 18.30
CA GLU A 42 9.56 -24.19 19.22
C GLU A 42 10.80 -23.26 19.20
N GLN A 43 12.01 -23.82 19.25
CA GLN A 43 13.24 -23.05 19.12
C GLN A 43 13.39 -22.37 17.76
N LEU A 44 13.05 -23.09 16.67
CA LEU A 44 13.09 -22.56 15.31
C LEU A 44 12.21 -21.32 15.15
N ILE A 45 11.00 -21.37 15.71
CA ILE A 45 10.00 -20.30 15.64
C ILE A 45 10.40 -19.11 16.52
N ASN A 46 10.94 -19.38 17.71
CA ASN A 46 11.40 -18.33 18.63
C ASN A 46 12.75 -17.72 18.23
N SER A 47 13.39 -18.24 17.18
CA SER A 47 14.66 -17.73 16.68
C SER A 47 14.52 -16.31 16.09
N SER A 48 15.43 -15.43 16.45
CA SER A 48 15.50 -14.06 15.90
C SER A 48 15.83 -14.00 14.40
N SER A 49 16.32 -15.10 13.81
CA SER A 49 16.56 -15.22 12.37
C SER A 49 15.28 -15.34 11.56
N LEU A 50 14.18 -15.81 12.17
CA LEU A 50 12.92 -16.00 11.48
C LEU A 50 12.29 -14.65 11.15
N ARG A 51 11.86 -14.49 9.89
CA ARG A 51 11.17 -13.29 9.42
C ARG A 51 9.75 -13.64 9.04
N LEU A 52 8.80 -13.00 9.70
CA LEU A 52 7.40 -13.35 9.60
C LEU A 52 6.62 -12.36 8.74
N LYS A 53 5.82 -12.93 7.84
CA LYS A 53 4.72 -12.25 7.17
C LYS A 53 3.44 -12.74 7.79
N MET A 54 2.68 -11.83 8.41
CA MET A 54 1.43 -12.18 9.08
C MET A 54 0.24 -11.56 8.38
N LYS A 55 -0.78 -12.36 8.13
CA LYS A 55 -2.10 -11.92 7.71
C LYS A 55 -3.06 -12.21 8.84
N SER A 56 -3.57 -11.15 9.45
CA SER A 56 -4.66 -11.21 10.41
C SER A 56 -5.88 -11.84 9.77
N CYS A 57 -6.06 -13.11 10.08
CA CYS A 57 -7.36 -13.72 10.19
C CYS A 57 -7.98 -13.25 11.51
N SER A 58 -9.31 -13.28 11.63
CA SER A 58 -10.09 -12.94 12.83
C SER A 58 -9.61 -13.60 14.13
N ASN A 59 -8.71 -14.58 14.05
CA ASN A 59 -8.23 -15.41 15.14
C ASN A 59 -6.76 -15.19 15.52
N ILE A 60 -6.05 -14.20 14.94
CA ILE A 60 -4.70 -13.89 15.44
C ILE A 60 -4.82 -13.33 16.86
N SER A 61 -4.31 -14.05 17.84
CA SER A 61 -4.25 -13.54 19.20
C SER A 61 -3.29 -12.35 19.26
N ASN A 62 -3.71 -11.29 19.96
CA ASN A 62 -2.87 -10.12 20.24
C ASN A 62 -1.54 -10.53 20.92
N GLU A 63 -1.51 -11.67 21.59
CA GLU A 63 -0.32 -12.27 22.18
C GLU A 63 0.71 -12.69 21.13
N ILE A 64 0.31 -13.39 20.06
CA ILE A 64 1.22 -13.78 18.98
C ILE A 64 1.86 -12.54 18.34
N LEU A 65 1.07 -11.48 18.12
CA LEU A 65 1.62 -10.22 17.59
C LEU A 65 2.61 -9.58 18.57
N ARG A 66 2.30 -9.59 19.87
CA ARG A 66 3.16 -9.02 20.91
C ARG A 66 4.48 -9.77 21.08
N PHE A 67 4.47 -11.09 21.04
CA PHE A 67 5.67 -11.90 21.20
C PHE A 67 6.59 -11.79 19.98
N ASN A 68 6.03 -11.56 18.79
CA ASN A 68 6.78 -11.66 17.54
C ASN A 68 6.99 -10.35 16.80
N LYS A 69 6.69 -9.22 17.45
CA LYS A 69 6.83 -7.85 16.89
C LYS A 69 8.21 -7.56 16.27
N GLU A 70 9.28 -8.18 16.76
CA GLU A 70 10.65 -8.02 16.25
C GLU A 70 10.98 -8.94 15.07
N GLN A 71 10.15 -9.94 14.79
CA GLN A 71 10.31 -10.84 13.64
C GLN A 71 9.41 -10.43 12.46
N ILE A 72 8.32 -9.73 12.75
CA ILE A 72 7.30 -9.34 11.76
C ILE A 72 7.84 -8.24 10.85
N TYR A 73 7.99 -8.55 9.56
CA TYR A 73 8.38 -7.57 8.54
C TYR A 73 7.23 -7.15 7.63
N SER A 74 6.14 -7.93 7.59
CA SER A 74 4.94 -7.62 6.83
C SER A 74 3.71 -8.02 7.63
N LEU A 75 2.77 -7.10 7.79
CA LEU A 75 1.54 -7.32 8.55
C LEU A 75 0.33 -6.88 7.74
N SER A 76 -0.71 -7.71 7.70
CA SER A 76 -2.02 -7.37 7.16
C SER A 76 -3.05 -7.48 8.29
N LEU A 77 -3.81 -6.44 8.57
CA LEU A 77 -4.87 -6.41 9.58
C LEU A 77 -6.22 -6.23 8.88
N ASN A 78 -7.25 -6.95 9.32
CA ASN A 78 -8.58 -6.87 8.74
C ASN A 78 -9.58 -6.05 9.57
N GLU A 79 -9.19 -5.61 10.76
CA GLU A 79 -10.03 -4.86 11.70
C GLU A 79 -9.17 -3.93 12.58
N SER A 80 -9.82 -2.92 13.18
CA SER A 80 -9.16 -1.87 13.94
C SER A 80 -8.63 -2.27 15.32
N PHE A 81 -9.13 -3.37 15.90
CA PHE A 81 -8.82 -3.75 17.28
C PHE A 81 -7.33 -4.04 17.53
N SER A 82 -6.58 -4.51 16.52
CA SER A 82 -5.15 -4.83 16.67
C SER A 82 -4.21 -3.66 16.35
N ILE A 83 -4.76 -2.51 15.92
CA ILE A 83 -3.97 -1.38 15.42
C ILE A 83 -3.21 -0.68 16.54
N ASN A 84 -3.81 -0.59 17.74
CA ASN A 84 -3.17 0.01 18.91
C ASN A 84 -1.92 -0.74 19.39
N LEU A 85 -1.72 -1.98 18.94
CA LEU A 85 -0.52 -2.76 19.26
C LEU A 85 0.66 -2.38 18.38
N ILE A 86 0.41 -1.83 17.19
CA ILE A 86 1.45 -1.43 16.26
C ILE A 86 2.03 -0.10 16.72
N GLY A 87 3.34 -0.08 16.93
CA GLY A 87 4.11 1.10 17.31
C GLY A 87 5.60 0.81 17.18
N SER A 88 6.43 1.61 17.85
CA SER A 88 7.90 1.61 17.74
C SER A 88 8.57 0.24 17.97
N LEU A 89 7.90 -0.71 18.63
CA LEU A 89 8.43 -2.04 18.87
C LEU A 89 8.46 -2.93 17.61
N PHE A 90 7.75 -2.54 16.55
CA PHE A 90 7.77 -3.23 15.25
C PHE A 90 8.95 -2.75 14.39
N ILE A 91 10.17 -2.91 14.91
CA ILE A 91 11.39 -2.31 14.36
C ILE A 91 11.74 -2.76 12.94
N TYR A 92 11.29 -3.95 12.52
CA TYR A 92 11.55 -4.49 11.17
C TYR A 92 10.34 -4.45 10.24
N LEU A 93 9.21 -3.87 10.67
CA LEU A 93 7.99 -3.81 9.88
C LEU A 93 8.20 -2.91 8.64
N LYS A 94 8.19 -3.53 7.47
CA LYS A 94 8.39 -2.89 6.16
C LYS A 94 7.08 -2.63 5.42
N SER A 95 6.10 -3.50 5.61
CA SER A 95 4.82 -3.42 4.91
C SER A 95 3.66 -3.59 5.88
N LEU A 96 2.74 -2.63 5.85
CA LEU A 96 1.50 -2.68 6.62
C LEU A 96 0.30 -2.57 5.68
N ARG A 97 -0.61 -3.52 5.79
CA ARG A 97 -1.93 -3.46 5.16
C ARG A 97 -2.98 -3.41 6.25
N ILE A 98 -3.90 -2.46 6.16
CA ILE A 98 -5.04 -2.37 7.06
C ILE A 98 -6.27 -2.31 6.18
N THR A 99 -7.18 -3.25 6.40
CA THR A 99 -8.51 -3.25 5.80
C THR A 99 -9.55 -3.00 6.88
N SER A 100 -10.65 -2.36 6.47
CA SER A 100 -11.83 -2.13 7.31
C SER A 100 -11.59 -1.21 8.52
N ILE A 101 -10.73 -0.19 8.38
CA ILE A 101 -10.54 0.84 9.41
C ILE A 101 -11.45 2.05 9.13
N ASN A 102 -11.97 2.70 10.17
CA ASN A 102 -12.66 3.97 10.00
C ASN A 102 -11.68 5.14 9.96
N SER A 103 -12.11 6.27 9.41
CA SER A 103 -11.23 7.40 9.16
C SER A 103 -10.71 8.09 10.45
N ASN A 104 -11.49 8.05 11.54
CA ASN A 104 -11.09 8.63 12.82
C ASN A 104 -10.01 7.80 13.53
N GLU A 105 -10.19 6.48 13.56
CA GLU A 105 -9.18 5.53 14.05
C GLU A 105 -7.89 5.64 13.25
N LEU A 106 -8.00 5.83 11.93
CA LEU A 106 -6.83 6.02 11.09
C LEU A 106 -6.02 7.23 11.53
N LEU A 107 -6.66 8.40 11.72
CA LEU A 107 -5.95 9.61 12.13
C LEU A 107 -5.20 9.41 13.45
N LEU A 108 -5.84 8.79 14.44
CA LEU A 108 -5.20 8.46 15.72
C LEU A 108 -4.00 7.53 15.50
N PHE A 109 -4.14 6.56 14.61
CA PHE A 109 -3.11 5.56 14.35
C PHE A 109 -1.92 6.07 13.53
N ILE A 110 -2.08 7.08 12.66
CA ILE A 110 -0.95 7.58 11.85
C ILE A 110 0.20 8.06 12.73
N SER A 111 -0.08 8.60 13.91
CA SER A 111 0.95 8.96 14.89
C SER A 111 1.86 7.78 15.27
N ASN A 112 1.29 6.57 15.42
CA ASN A 112 2.07 5.36 15.69
C ASN A 112 2.91 4.95 14.47
N LEU A 113 2.44 5.20 13.25
CA LEU A 113 3.18 4.90 12.02
C LEU A 113 4.45 5.73 11.88
N GLN A 114 4.44 6.98 12.38
CA GLN A 114 5.64 7.83 12.38
C GLN A 114 6.78 7.23 13.22
N SER A 115 6.46 6.36 14.19
CA SER A 115 7.45 5.69 15.03
C SER A 115 8.06 4.42 14.40
N LEU A 116 7.59 4.00 13.21
CA LEU A 116 8.06 2.79 12.54
C LEU A 116 9.29 3.08 11.66
N PRO A 117 10.49 2.63 12.04
CA PRO A 117 11.73 3.05 11.39
C PRO A 117 11.93 2.45 9.99
N CYS A 118 11.21 1.37 9.66
CA CYS A 118 11.40 0.60 8.43
C CYS A 118 10.17 0.59 7.51
N LEU A 119 9.09 1.29 7.84
CA LEU A 119 7.83 1.23 7.08
C LEU A 119 8.00 1.86 5.70
N LYS A 120 8.02 1.02 4.66
CA LYS A 120 8.18 1.42 3.25
C LYS A 120 6.90 1.33 2.44
N SER A 121 5.97 0.49 2.87
CA SER A 121 4.71 0.21 2.17
C SER A 121 3.54 0.28 3.12
N LEU A 122 2.53 1.06 2.74
CA LEU A 122 1.28 1.21 3.47
C LEU A 122 0.10 1.05 2.51
N THR A 123 -0.80 0.13 2.84
CA THR A 123 -2.07 -0.05 2.14
C THR A 123 -3.21 0.11 3.13
N ILE A 124 -4.11 1.03 2.87
CA ILE A 124 -5.27 1.29 3.72
C ILE A 124 -6.53 1.13 2.89
N LYS A 125 -7.50 0.38 3.45
CA LYS A 125 -8.86 0.35 2.95
C LYS A 125 -9.81 0.85 4.04
N LEU A 126 -10.40 2.01 3.79
CA LEU A 126 -11.41 2.64 4.64
C LEU A 126 -12.79 2.09 4.32
N LEU A 127 -13.60 1.86 5.36
CA LEU A 127 -15.02 1.51 5.22
C LEU A 127 -15.86 2.69 4.75
N HIS A 128 -15.52 3.87 5.26
CA HIS A 128 -16.11 5.16 4.92
C HIS A 128 -15.08 6.24 5.28
N CYS A 129 -15.20 7.42 4.68
CA CYS A 129 -14.42 8.59 5.07
C CYS A 129 -15.35 9.75 5.40
N ASN A 130 -15.33 10.16 6.66
CA ASN A 130 -16.21 11.22 7.19
C ASN A 130 -15.41 12.45 7.64
N ILE A 131 -14.11 12.47 7.33
CA ILE A 131 -13.17 13.53 7.67
C ILE A 131 -12.62 14.14 6.39
N ASP A 132 -11.95 15.28 6.52
CA ASP A 132 -11.19 15.84 5.41
C ASP A 132 -10.04 14.91 5.03
N ASP A 133 -10.18 14.22 3.90
CA ASP A 133 -9.18 13.38 3.26
C ASP A 133 -7.80 14.07 3.20
N SER A 134 -7.77 15.39 3.02
CA SER A 134 -6.53 16.17 2.93
C SER A 134 -5.65 16.00 4.17
N GLN A 135 -6.26 15.87 5.35
CA GLN A 135 -5.55 15.62 6.60
C GLN A 135 -4.88 14.24 6.61
N ILE A 136 -5.58 13.20 6.12
CA ILE A 136 -5.01 11.85 6.01
C ILE A 136 -3.76 11.88 5.15
N TYR A 137 -3.85 12.46 3.96
CA TYR A 137 -2.71 12.54 3.05
C TYR A 137 -1.56 13.36 3.63
N TYR A 138 -1.85 14.49 4.29
CA TYR A 138 -0.82 15.29 4.93
C TYR A 138 0.00 14.48 5.94
N GLU A 139 -0.69 13.77 6.83
CA GLU A 139 -0.03 12.97 7.85
C GLU A 139 0.73 11.76 7.24
N ILE A 140 0.14 11.09 6.25
CA ILE A 140 0.79 9.98 5.55
C ILE A 140 2.04 10.43 4.78
N PHE A 141 2.00 11.58 4.11
CA PHE A 141 3.13 12.07 3.32
C PHE A 141 4.31 12.50 4.18
N SER A 142 4.09 12.76 5.48
CA SER A 142 5.14 13.02 6.45
C SER A 142 5.96 11.77 6.83
N LEU A 143 5.50 10.56 6.48
CA LEU A 143 6.17 9.31 6.82
C LEU A 143 7.46 9.14 6.00
N LYS A 144 8.59 9.46 6.63
CA LYS A 144 9.91 9.64 5.97
C LYS A 144 10.38 8.44 5.14
N MET A 145 10.07 7.23 5.56
CA MET A 145 10.54 5.99 4.92
C MET A 145 9.55 5.44 3.89
N LEU A 146 8.35 6.02 3.80
CA LEU A 146 7.26 5.50 2.99
C LEU A 146 7.54 5.75 1.50
N LYS A 147 7.56 4.67 0.72
CA LYS A 147 7.77 4.69 -0.73
C LYS A 147 6.53 4.29 -1.51
N TYR A 148 5.70 3.41 -0.93
CA TYR A 148 4.47 2.93 -1.52
C TYR A 148 3.28 3.27 -0.64
N PHE A 149 2.28 3.93 -1.21
CA PHE A 149 1.01 4.20 -0.55
C PHE A 149 -0.17 3.83 -1.44
N LYS A 150 -1.11 3.06 -0.88
CA LYS A 150 -2.42 2.81 -1.47
C LYS A 150 -3.52 3.19 -0.48
N LEU A 151 -4.47 4.00 -0.92
CA LEU A 151 -5.70 4.31 -0.19
C LEU A 151 -6.91 3.89 -1.03
N SER A 152 -7.76 3.06 -0.43
CA SER A 152 -9.07 2.67 -0.98
C SER A 152 -10.15 3.14 -0.01
N ILE A 153 -11.26 3.66 -0.52
CA ILE A 153 -12.41 4.08 0.31
C ILE A 153 -13.67 3.46 -0.27
N ASP A 154 -14.33 2.63 0.52
CA ASP A 154 -15.62 2.06 0.16
C ASP A 154 -16.72 3.14 0.24
N ASN A 155 -17.64 3.15 -0.73
CA ASN A 155 -18.83 4.01 -0.74
C ASN A 155 -18.58 5.52 -0.53
N TYR A 156 -17.45 6.05 -0.98
CA TYR A 156 -17.16 7.48 -0.90
C TYR A 156 -18.09 8.28 -1.81
N SER A 157 -18.92 9.15 -1.24
CA SER A 157 -19.78 10.10 -1.94
C SER A 157 -19.19 11.52 -2.01
N GLY A 158 -18.05 11.74 -1.34
CA GLY A 158 -17.37 13.01 -1.34
C GLY A 158 -16.54 13.26 -2.60
N SER A 159 -16.00 14.47 -2.69
CA SER A 159 -14.96 14.81 -3.65
C SER A 159 -13.79 15.38 -2.88
N VAL A 160 -12.60 14.79 -3.00
CA VAL A 160 -11.44 15.33 -2.30
C VAL A 160 -11.12 16.73 -2.86
N GLN A 161 -11.05 17.72 -1.99
CA GLN A 161 -10.66 19.08 -2.31
C GLN A 161 -9.35 19.41 -1.59
N PHE A 162 -8.22 19.27 -2.29
CA PHE A 162 -6.92 19.69 -1.76
C PHE A 162 -6.72 21.20 -1.99
N ALA A 163 -7.51 22.01 -1.29
CA ALA A 163 -7.54 23.45 -1.52
C ALA A 163 -6.27 24.18 -1.05
N SER A 164 -5.45 23.59 -0.19
CA SER A 164 -4.28 24.30 0.36
C SER A 164 -3.25 23.37 1.01
N PHE A 165 -2.55 22.57 0.20
CA PHE A 165 -1.26 22.08 0.70
C PHE A 165 -0.33 23.29 0.86
N ASN A 166 0.29 23.44 2.04
CA ASN A 166 1.23 24.53 2.30
C ASN A 166 2.58 24.17 1.65
N PRO A 167 3.11 24.94 0.68
CA PRO A 167 4.38 24.68 0.01
C PRO A 167 5.60 24.72 0.95
N ASN A 168 5.47 25.26 2.16
CA ASN A 168 6.53 25.26 3.18
C ASN A 168 6.64 23.92 3.93
N LYS A 169 5.83 22.92 3.59
CA LYS A 169 5.84 21.59 4.22
C LYS A 169 6.85 20.64 3.54
N GLN A 170 7.28 19.65 4.30
CA GLN A 170 8.22 18.62 3.88
C GLN A 170 7.70 17.84 2.66
N MET A 171 8.52 17.74 1.62
CA MET A 171 8.23 16.94 0.42
C MET A 171 8.16 15.45 0.76
N SER A 172 7.23 14.74 0.13
CA SER A 172 7.10 13.29 0.32
C SER A 172 8.17 12.54 -0.47
N HIS A 173 8.62 11.41 0.08
CA HIS A 173 9.53 10.48 -0.59
C HIS A 173 8.80 9.35 -1.34
N LEU A 174 7.47 9.46 -1.49
CA LEU A 174 6.67 8.47 -2.19
C LEU A 174 7.12 8.29 -3.65
N GLU A 175 7.27 7.03 -4.03
CA GLU A 175 7.61 6.57 -5.37
C GLU A 175 6.39 5.96 -6.07
N TYR A 176 5.43 5.42 -5.30
CA TYR A 176 4.22 4.76 -5.78
C TYR A 176 2.99 5.27 -5.01
N LEU A 177 2.00 5.76 -5.75
CA LEU A 177 0.73 6.23 -5.22
C LEU A 177 -0.44 5.54 -5.93
N ILE A 178 -1.36 4.96 -5.16
CA ILE A 178 -2.61 4.39 -5.66
C ILE A 178 -3.80 4.99 -4.90
N ILE A 179 -4.67 5.66 -5.63
CA ILE A 179 -5.91 6.25 -5.13
C ILE A 179 -7.07 5.46 -5.74
N ASP A 180 -7.69 4.65 -4.90
CA ASP A 180 -8.71 3.68 -5.27
C ASP A 180 -10.08 4.11 -4.75
N TYR A 181 -10.47 5.32 -5.12
CA TYR A 181 -11.76 5.95 -4.85
C TYR A 181 -11.91 7.24 -5.68
N GLN A 182 -13.05 7.92 -5.53
CA GLN A 182 -13.38 9.13 -6.31
C GLN A 182 -12.49 10.32 -5.95
N CYS A 183 -11.79 10.86 -6.96
CA CYS A 183 -10.91 12.02 -6.82
C CYS A 183 -11.13 13.05 -7.94
N LEU A 184 -10.93 14.33 -7.62
CA LEU A 184 -10.99 15.42 -8.60
C LEU A 184 -9.63 15.63 -9.26
N PHE A 185 -9.62 15.94 -10.54
CA PHE A 185 -8.37 16.19 -11.29
C PHE A 185 -7.51 17.35 -10.74
N PRO A 186 -8.04 18.56 -10.45
CA PRO A 186 -7.26 19.64 -9.82
C PRO A 186 -6.62 19.24 -8.49
N SER A 187 -7.31 18.36 -7.78
CA SER A 187 -6.87 17.82 -6.50
C SER A 187 -5.65 16.90 -6.66
N ILE A 188 -5.63 16.06 -7.70
CA ILE A 188 -4.49 15.19 -7.98
C ILE A 188 -3.25 15.99 -8.39
N THR A 189 -3.40 17.00 -9.24
CA THR A 189 -2.27 17.82 -9.66
C THR A 189 -1.60 18.51 -8.47
N ASN A 190 -2.40 18.94 -7.49
CA ASN A 190 -1.90 19.52 -6.24
C ASN A 190 -1.20 18.49 -5.35
N ILE A 191 -1.69 17.26 -5.23
CA ILE A 191 -0.98 16.21 -4.46
C ILE A 191 0.39 15.93 -5.08
N LEU A 192 0.41 15.72 -6.41
CA LEU A 192 1.60 15.25 -7.10
C LEU A 192 2.74 16.29 -7.07
N SER A 193 2.43 17.58 -6.94
CA SER A 193 3.47 18.60 -6.76
C SER A 193 4.30 18.42 -5.47
N TYR A 194 3.83 17.64 -4.49
CA TYR A 194 4.56 17.33 -3.25
C TYR A 194 5.39 16.04 -3.32
N MET A 195 5.39 15.37 -4.47
CA MET A 195 6.02 14.05 -4.64
C MET A 195 7.03 14.08 -5.80
N PRO A 196 8.17 14.78 -5.65
CA PRO A 196 9.15 14.89 -6.73
C PRO A 196 9.73 13.53 -7.15
N SER A 197 9.73 12.55 -6.25
CA SER A 197 10.22 11.19 -6.48
C SER A 197 9.16 10.23 -7.03
N ILE A 198 7.96 10.71 -7.40
CA ILE A 198 6.89 9.83 -7.86
C ILE A 198 7.24 9.20 -9.21
N HIS A 199 7.13 7.87 -9.29
CA HIS A 199 7.38 7.08 -10.50
C HIS A 199 6.11 6.42 -11.04
N TYR A 200 5.19 6.08 -10.13
CA TYR A 200 3.96 5.37 -10.43
C TYR A 200 2.76 6.03 -9.77
N VAL A 201 1.75 6.36 -10.57
CA VAL A 201 0.46 6.88 -10.09
C VAL A 201 -0.67 6.05 -10.69
N SER A 202 -1.61 5.63 -9.86
CA SER A 202 -2.82 4.94 -10.29
C SER A 202 -4.07 5.55 -9.65
N LEU A 203 -5.03 5.95 -10.48
CA LEU A 203 -6.24 6.68 -10.11
C LEU A 203 -7.44 5.88 -10.61
N MET A 204 -8.26 5.32 -9.71
CA MET A 204 -9.32 4.38 -10.12
C MET A 204 -10.64 5.07 -10.52
N LYS A 205 -10.93 6.26 -9.99
CA LYS A 205 -12.18 6.98 -10.26
C LYS A 205 -11.90 8.47 -10.34
N LEU A 206 -11.38 8.91 -11.47
CA LEU A 206 -11.07 10.32 -11.69
C LEU A 206 -12.31 11.07 -12.20
N PHE A 207 -12.58 12.24 -11.62
CA PHE A 207 -13.64 13.17 -12.02
C PHE A 207 -13.06 14.55 -12.35
N TYR A 208 -13.71 15.23 -13.29
CA TYR A 208 -13.39 16.60 -13.67
C TYR A 208 -14.63 17.44 -13.43
N TYR A 209 -14.44 18.53 -12.71
CA TYR A 209 -15.47 19.54 -12.57
C TYR A 209 -15.05 20.72 -13.42
N ASP A 210 -15.91 21.10 -14.35
CA ASP A 210 -15.74 22.28 -15.20
C ASP A 210 -15.85 23.51 -14.30
N SER A 211 -14.71 23.89 -13.74
CA SER A 211 -14.54 25.17 -13.08
C SER A 211 -13.52 25.90 -13.92
N SER A 212 -13.83 27.14 -14.28
CA SER A 212 -13.06 28.11 -15.05
C SER A 212 -11.69 28.48 -14.45
N LEU A 213 -11.08 27.57 -13.72
CA LEU A 213 -9.78 27.70 -13.09
C LEU A 213 -8.71 27.43 -14.14
N GLU A 214 -8.34 28.50 -14.85
CA GLU A 214 -6.97 28.74 -15.32
C GLU A 214 -6.02 28.63 -14.13
N THR A 215 -5.77 27.42 -13.69
CA THR A 215 -4.84 27.15 -12.61
C THR A 215 -3.52 26.89 -13.29
N ASN A 216 -2.61 27.85 -13.13
CA ASN A 216 -1.18 27.69 -13.32
C ASN A 216 -0.71 26.53 -12.44
N TYR A 217 -1.00 25.29 -12.84
CA TYR A 217 -0.64 24.11 -12.07
C TYR A 217 0.88 24.01 -12.12
N PRO A 218 1.54 24.24 -10.97
CA PRO A 218 2.97 24.05 -10.91
C PRO A 218 3.15 22.54 -10.88
N SER A 219 3.62 21.91 -11.95
CA SER A 219 4.64 20.86 -11.83
C SER A 219 4.82 20.06 -13.11
N ILE A 220 6.06 20.07 -13.56
CA ILE A 220 6.66 18.95 -14.26
C ILE A 220 6.75 17.82 -13.23
N TRP A 221 6.26 16.61 -13.52
CA TRP A 221 6.50 15.43 -12.67
C TRP A 221 7.69 14.68 -13.25
N PRO A 222 8.92 14.99 -12.79
CA PRO A 222 10.10 14.73 -13.60
C PRO A 222 10.45 13.25 -13.69
N ASN A 223 9.93 12.43 -12.77
CA ASN A 223 10.26 11.01 -12.62
C ASN A 223 9.05 10.10 -12.91
N LEU A 224 7.89 10.66 -13.22
CA LEU A 224 6.68 9.88 -13.45
C LEU A 224 6.85 9.10 -14.76
N THR A 225 6.86 7.78 -14.65
CA THR A 225 7.06 6.85 -15.78
C THR A 225 5.85 5.96 -16.00
N HIS A 226 5.00 5.79 -14.99
CA HIS A 226 3.82 4.93 -15.05
C HIS A 226 2.61 5.71 -14.57
N LEU A 227 1.57 5.74 -15.40
CA LEU A 227 0.30 6.35 -15.07
C LEU A 227 -0.85 5.42 -15.47
N SER A 228 -1.71 5.14 -14.51
CA SER A 228 -2.95 4.40 -14.71
C SER A 228 -4.13 5.28 -14.30
N ILE A 229 -5.02 5.57 -15.23
CA ILE A 229 -6.23 6.35 -14.99
C ILE A 229 -7.43 5.48 -15.35
N CYS A 230 -8.42 5.46 -14.47
CA CYS A 230 -9.70 4.85 -14.73
C CYS A 230 -10.79 5.92 -14.63
N LEU A 231 -11.47 6.11 -15.77
CA LEU A 231 -12.44 7.16 -15.97
C LEU A 231 -13.84 6.69 -15.62
N THR A 232 -14.59 7.59 -14.98
CA THR A 232 -16.00 7.38 -14.66
C THR A 232 -16.94 8.13 -15.60
N THR A 233 -16.50 9.15 -16.35
CA THR A 233 -17.30 9.89 -17.34
C THR A 233 -16.47 10.33 -18.55
N TRP A 234 -17.07 10.36 -19.76
CA TRP A 234 -16.36 10.63 -21.03
C TRP A 234 -16.23 12.12 -21.37
N ASN A 235 -17.32 12.88 -21.23
CA ASN A 235 -17.49 14.11 -22.02
C ASN A 235 -16.61 15.30 -21.61
N THR A 236 -15.98 15.26 -20.44
CA THR A 236 -15.15 16.37 -19.92
C THR A 236 -13.71 15.95 -19.59
N MET A 237 -13.31 14.72 -19.94
CA MET A 237 -12.08 14.10 -19.44
C MET A 237 -10.92 14.07 -20.43
N PHE A 238 -11.18 14.09 -21.73
CA PHE A 238 -10.12 14.01 -22.74
C PHE A 238 -9.22 15.24 -22.76
N GLU A 239 -9.79 16.44 -22.60
CA GLU A 239 -9.03 17.69 -22.52
C GLU A 239 -8.08 17.67 -21.31
N CYS A 240 -8.54 17.17 -20.17
CA CYS A 240 -7.71 17.08 -18.96
C CYS A 240 -6.60 16.03 -19.09
N ILE A 241 -6.93 14.89 -19.70
CA ILE A 241 -5.94 13.87 -20.01
C ILE A 241 -4.92 14.41 -21.01
N GLU A 242 -5.34 15.18 -22.01
CA GLU A 242 -4.45 15.80 -22.99
C GLU A 242 -3.52 16.84 -22.32
N VAL A 243 -4.05 17.70 -21.44
CA VAL A 243 -3.25 18.62 -20.62
C VAL A 243 -2.28 17.86 -19.72
N LEU A 244 -2.69 16.70 -19.19
CA LEU A 244 -1.82 15.88 -18.35
C LEU A 244 -0.72 15.23 -19.19
N ILE A 245 -1.07 14.53 -20.27
CA ILE A 245 -0.15 13.84 -21.17
C ILE A 245 0.82 14.84 -21.82
N SER A 246 0.38 16.03 -22.21
CA SER A 246 1.28 17.05 -22.77
C SER A 246 2.39 17.47 -21.78
N LYS A 247 2.14 17.37 -20.47
CA LYS A 247 3.13 17.69 -19.42
C LYS A 247 4.10 16.55 -19.08
N ILE A 248 3.69 15.30 -19.24
CA ILE A 248 4.49 14.13 -18.79
C ILE A 248 4.75 13.06 -19.86
N GLY A 249 4.12 13.18 -21.03
CA GLY A 249 4.09 12.15 -22.06
C GLY A 249 5.47 11.72 -22.53
N SER A 250 6.42 12.65 -22.62
CA SER A 250 7.81 12.35 -23.01
C SER A 250 8.58 11.48 -22.02
N LYS A 251 8.05 11.28 -20.80
CA LYS A 251 8.67 10.49 -19.73
C LYS A 251 7.88 9.23 -19.40
N LEU A 252 6.62 9.17 -19.82
CA LEU A 252 5.76 8.03 -19.59
C LEU A 252 6.24 6.84 -20.43
N LYS A 253 6.60 5.77 -19.74
CA LYS A 253 6.87 4.46 -20.33
C LYS A 253 5.59 3.65 -20.48
N VAL A 254 4.69 3.80 -19.52
CA VAL A 254 3.44 3.05 -19.43
C VAL A 254 2.28 3.98 -19.13
N PHE A 255 1.27 3.96 -20.00
CA PHE A 255 0.01 4.64 -19.80
C PHE A 255 -1.17 3.66 -19.95
N PHE A 256 -1.91 3.47 -18.87
CA PHE A 256 -3.12 2.66 -18.86
C PHE A 256 -4.35 3.55 -18.70
N LEU A 257 -5.27 3.48 -19.66
CA LEU A 257 -6.55 4.14 -19.58
C LEU A 257 -7.67 3.10 -19.53
N LEU A 258 -8.35 3.04 -18.39
CA LEU A 258 -9.50 2.18 -18.14
C LEU A 258 -10.78 3.01 -18.11
N ASN A 259 -11.90 2.37 -18.44
CA ASN A 259 -13.19 3.03 -18.52
C ASN A 259 -14.25 2.17 -17.84
N LEU A 260 -14.92 2.72 -16.83
CA LEU A 260 -15.92 2.00 -16.05
C LEU A 260 -17.32 2.01 -16.70
N ILE A 261 -17.58 2.89 -17.66
CA ILE A 261 -18.92 3.00 -18.29
C ILE A 261 -19.15 1.92 -19.37
N MET A 262 -18.10 1.31 -19.90
CA MET A 262 -18.22 0.30 -20.95
C MET A 262 -17.73 -1.04 -20.45
N ASN A 263 -18.60 -2.05 -20.46
CA ASN A 263 -18.28 -3.45 -20.21
C ASN A 263 -17.33 -4.07 -21.27
N VAL A 264 -16.65 -3.28 -22.09
CA VAL A 264 -15.78 -3.72 -23.19
C VAL A 264 -14.70 -2.68 -23.46
N SER A 265 -13.46 -3.17 -23.63
CA SER A 265 -12.22 -2.49 -24.09
C SER A 265 -11.46 -1.62 -23.08
N SER A 266 -10.45 -2.23 -22.45
CA SER A 266 -9.25 -1.54 -21.96
C SER A 266 -8.42 -1.05 -23.16
N ILE A 267 -8.10 0.24 -23.20
CA ILE A 267 -7.14 0.78 -24.18
C ILE A 267 -5.79 0.89 -23.47
N SER A 268 -4.90 -0.06 -23.74
CA SER A 268 -3.49 0.06 -23.36
C SER A 268 -2.73 0.76 -24.49
N MET A 269 -2.26 1.98 -24.26
CA MET A 269 -1.29 2.64 -25.16
C MET A 269 0.10 2.53 -24.53
N LEU A 270 0.95 1.70 -25.13
CA LEU A 270 2.39 1.72 -24.88
C LEU A 270 3.01 2.85 -25.69
N LEU A 271 3.63 3.81 -25.02
CA LEU A 271 4.33 4.92 -25.67
C LEU A 271 5.70 4.52 -26.24
N ASP A 272 6.13 3.26 -26.04
CA ASP A 272 7.32 2.69 -26.67
C ASP A 272 7.06 1.26 -27.20
N GLY A 273 6.41 1.18 -28.37
CA GLY A 273 6.72 0.20 -29.42
C GLY A 273 6.64 -1.32 -29.18
N LYS A 274 6.17 -1.87 -28.05
CA LYS A 274 5.95 -3.34 -27.91
C LYS A 274 4.75 -3.68 -27.02
N ILE A 275 3.66 -4.11 -27.67
CA ILE A 275 2.47 -4.68 -27.03
C ILE A 275 2.78 -6.10 -26.54
N LEU A 276 2.49 -6.40 -25.27
CA LEU A 276 2.31 -7.76 -24.76
C LEU A 276 0.88 -7.90 -24.26
N PHE A 277 0.22 -8.96 -24.71
CA PHE A 277 -1.16 -9.37 -24.41
C PHE A 277 -1.34 -9.80 -22.95
#